data_AF-A0A960F2A2-F1
#
_entry.id   AF-A0A960F2A2-F1
#
_cell.length_a   1.000
_cell.length_b   1.000
_cell.length_c   1.000
_cell.angle_alpha   90.00
_cell.angle_beta   90.00
_cell.angle_gamma   90.00
#
_symmetry.space_group_name_H-M   'P 1'
#
loop_
_entity.id
_entity.type
_entity.pdbx_description
1 polymer ?
#
loop_
_entity_poly.entity_id
_entity_poly.type
_entity_poly.pdbx_seq_one_letter_code
_entity_poly.pdbx_strand_id
1 'polypeptide(L)'
;DRSAGNDPAAAWAEIRDTMLETPDQPGVLEQQVPSSSGETTVDERIGFNIADTTIHSWDLARAAGVDDRLDPGLVDRITAMLATRIESMRGPMLFESAVEIGDGADAQAHLLALTGRSA
;
A
#
# COMPACT_ATOMS: atom_id res chain seq x y z
N ASP A 1 25.91 -0.89 -5.49
CA ASP A 1 26.04 -2.08 -4.62
C ASP A 1 24.76 -2.15 -3.79
N ARG A 2 24.07 -3.30 -3.76
CA ARG A 2 22.83 -3.50 -2.97
C ARG A 2 23.10 -4.41 -1.76
N SER A 3 24.32 -4.38 -1.21
CA SER A 3 24.63 -5.10 0.02
C SER A 3 24.31 -4.24 1.25
N ALA A 4 23.74 -4.86 2.29
CA ALA A 4 23.47 -4.22 3.57
C ALA A 4 24.74 -4.08 4.45
N GLY A 5 25.94 -4.21 3.85
CA GLY A 5 27.21 -4.15 4.54
C GLY A 5 27.46 -5.32 5.50
N ASN A 6 28.45 -5.13 6.38
CA ASN A 6 28.87 -6.15 7.36
C ASN A 6 27.98 -6.20 8.62
N ASP A 7 27.10 -5.22 8.79
CA ASP A 7 26.09 -5.20 9.87
C ASP A 7 24.72 -4.77 9.30
N PRO A 8 23.97 -5.73 8.71
CA PRO A 8 22.66 -5.44 8.14
C PRO A 8 21.63 -4.93 9.14
N ALA A 9 21.74 -5.30 10.41
CA ALA A 9 20.81 -4.88 11.44
C ALA A 9 20.99 -3.40 11.78
N ALA A 10 22.25 -2.97 11.96
CA ALA A 10 22.56 -1.55 12.15
C ALA A 10 22.18 -0.72 10.92
N ALA A 11 22.51 -1.19 9.71
CA ALA A 11 22.17 -0.49 8.47
C ALA A 11 20.65 -0.32 8.30
N TRP A 12 19.87 -1.34 8.64
CA TRP A 12 18.41 -1.25 8.59
C TRP A 12 17.85 -0.25 9.61
N ALA A 13 18.36 -0.27 10.85
CA ALA A 13 17.90 0.65 11.90
C ALA A 13 18.14 2.11 11.50
N GLU A 14 19.30 2.43 10.94
CA GLU A 14 19.63 3.77 10.45
C GLU A 14 18.68 4.24 9.34
N ILE A 15 18.41 3.37 8.35
CA ILE A 15 17.49 3.68 7.25
C ILE A 15 16.07 3.88 7.75
N ARG A 16 15.61 3.01 8.66
CA ARG A 16 14.29 3.10 9.27
C ARG A 16 14.13 4.44 10.00
N ASP A 17 15.09 4.79 10.86
CA ASP A 17 15.01 6.01 11.68
C ASP A 17 14.99 7.24 10.76
N THR A 18 15.86 7.27 9.74
CA THR A 18 15.85 8.33 8.72
C THR A 18 14.52 8.42 7.98
N MET A 19 13.95 7.29 7.56
CA MET A 19 12.67 7.24 6.83
C MET A 19 11.51 7.75 7.70
N LEU A 20 11.53 7.48 9.00
CA LEU A 20 10.50 7.91 9.93
C LEU A 20 10.61 9.41 10.28
N GLU A 21 11.83 9.94 10.40
CA GLU A 21 12.07 11.35 10.74
C GLU A 21 11.89 12.30 9.55
N THR A 22 12.15 11.82 8.33
CA THR A 22 12.14 12.67 7.13
C THR A 22 10.78 13.32 6.83
N PRO A 23 9.64 12.60 6.90
CA PRO A 23 8.32 13.17 6.65
C PRO A 23 7.92 14.30 7.63
N ASP A 24 8.53 14.36 8.81
CA ASP A 24 8.27 15.41 9.80
C ASP A 24 8.93 16.76 9.43
N GLN A 25 9.84 16.76 8.45
CA GLN A 25 10.50 17.98 8.01
C GLN A 25 9.58 18.82 7.11
N PRO A 26 9.50 20.15 7.32
CA PRO A 26 8.62 21.01 6.54
C PRO A 26 8.89 20.93 5.03
N GLY A 27 7.82 20.78 4.24
CA GLY A 27 7.89 20.79 2.79
C GLY A 27 8.32 19.46 2.16
N VAL A 28 8.62 18.41 2.95
CA VAL A 28 9.06 17.11 2.42
C VAL A 28 7.94 16.40 1.66
N LEU A 29 6.72 16.42 2.20
CA LEU A 29 5.58 15.73 1.61
C LEU A 29 5.23 16.26 0.21
N GLU A 30 5.50 17.54 -0.04
CA GLU A 30 5.26 18.22 -1.31
C GLU A 30 6.40 18.06 -2.33
N GLN A 31 7.54 17.47 -1.94
CA GLN A 31 8.66 17.31 -2.88
C GLN A 31 8.30 16.34 -4.00
N GLN A 32 8.64 16.74 -5.22
CA GLN A 32 8.48 15.91 -6.41
C GLN A 32 9.60 14.86 -6.48
N VAL A 33 9.22 13.61 -6.68
CA VAL A 33 10.14 12.47 -6.85
C VAL A 33 9.82 11.68 -8.12
N PRO A 34 10.81 11.11 -8.82
CA PRO A 34 10.58 10.33 -10.05
C PRO A 34 9.85 9.01 -9.78
N SER A 35 8.79 8.71 -10.51
CA SER A 35 8.07 7.42 -10.47
C SER A 35 8.03 6.75 -11.86
N SER A 36 7.62 5.49 -11.91
CA SER A 36 7.40 4.76 -13.17
C SER A 36 6.34 5.40 -14.07
N SER A 37 5.43 6.19 -13.50
CA SER A 37 4.34 6.89 -14.19
C SER A 37 4.58 8.40 -14.37
N GLY A 38 5.81 8.89 -14.14
CA GLY A 38 6.13 10.34 -14.17
C GLY A 38 6.54 10.88 -12.80
N GLU A 39 6.51 12.19 -12.59
CA GLU A 39 6.74 12.76 -11.25
C GLU A 39 5.53 12.55 -10.34
N THR A 40 5.78 12.34 -9.04
CA THR A 40 4.77 12.21 -7.99
C THR A 40 5.29 12.90 -6.73
N THR A 41 4.41 13.28 -5.80
CA THR A 41 4.88 13.82 -4.51
C THR A 41 5.34 12.70 -3.57
N VAL A 42 6.13 13.05 -2.55
CA VAL A 42 6.46 12.13 -1.46
C VAL A 42 5.18 11.63 -0.75
N ASP A 43 4.21 12.52 -0.52
CA ASP A 43 2.91 12.17 0.07
C ASP A 43 2.18 11.08 -0.72
N GLU A 44 2.10 11.24 -2.04
CA GLU A 44 1.47 10.26 -2.91
C GLU A 44 2.18 8.91 -2.85
N ARG A 45 3.52 8.91 -2.79
CA ARG A 45 4.30 7.68 -2.64
C ARG A 45 4.00 6.97 -1.32
N ILE A 46 3.95 7.70 -0.22
CA ILE A 46 3.60 7.15 1.10
C ILE A 46 2.18 6.58 1.04
N GLY A 47 1.24 7.29 0.41
CA GLY A 47 -0.13 6.82 0.20
C GLY A 47 -0.19 5.48 -0.55
N PHE A 48 0.61 5.30 -1.60
CA PHE A 48 0.71 4.01 -2.30
C PHE A 48 1.27 2.90 -1.39
N ASN A 49 2.31 3.19 -0.61
CA ASN A 49 2.87 2.21 0.33
C ASN A 49 1.86 1.81 1.42
N ILE A 50 1.04 2.74 1.90
CA ILE A 50 -0.05 2.45 2.85
C ILE A 50 -1.04 1.47 2.21
N ALA A 51 -1.46 1.70 0.97
CA ALA A 51 -2.38 0.81 0.27
C ALA A 51 -1.80 -0.59 0.07
N ASP A 52 -0.57 -0.69 -0.44
CA ASP A 52 0.15 -1.95 -0.65
C ASP A 52 0.28 -2.75 0.66
N THR A 53 0.79 -2.09 1.71
CA THR A 53 1.02 -2.72 3.02
C THR A 53 -0.29 -3.17 3.65
N THR A 54 -1.37 -2.38 3.53
CA THR A 54 -2.69 -2.72 4.10
C THR A 54 -3.25 -3.97 3.44
N ILE A 55 -3.23 -4.03 2.11
CA ILE A 55 -3.73 -5.16 1.35
C ILE A 55 -2.90 -6.42 1.61
N HIS A 56 -1.56 -6.30 1.69
CA HIS A 56 -0.70 -7.44 2.01
C HIS A 56 -0.77 -7.87 3.47
N SER A 57 -1.10 -6.96 4.39
CA SER A 57 -1.40 -7.33 5.79
C SER A 57 -2.66 -8.21 5.85
N TRP A 58 -3.68 -7.91 5.05
CA TRP A 58 -4.85 -8.79 4.89
C TRP A 58 -4.46 -10.16 4.33
N ASP A 59 -3.66 -10.19 3.25
CA ASP A 59 -3.19 -11.44 2.64
C ASP A 59 -2.50 -12.35 3.68
N LEU A 60 -1.59 -11.77 4.49
CA LEU A 60 -0.85 -12.49 5.51
C LEU A 60 -1.73 -12.93 6.67
N ALA A 61 -2.62 -12.07 7.16
CA ALA A 61 -3.54 -12.40 8.26
C ALA A 61 -4.43 -13.58 7.89
N ARG A 62 -5.00 -13.54 6.67
CA ARG A 62 -5.84 -14.61 6.15
C ARG A 62 -5.06 -15.90 5.94
N ALA A 63 -3.85 -15.84 5.37
CA ALA A 63 -2.99 -17.02 5.19
C ALA A 63 -2.56 -17.64 6.53
N ALA A 64 -2.37 -16.82 7.56
CA ALA A 64 -2.02 -17.27 8.91
C ALA A 64 -3.23 -17.74 9.73
N GLY A 65 -4.46 -17.53 9.26
CA GLY A 65 -5.69 -17.88 9.98
C GLY A 65 -5.92 -17.04 11.25
N VAL A 66 -5.43 -15.80 11.26
CA VAL A 66 -5.66 -14.82 12.34
C VAL A 66 -6.69 -13.78 11.89
N ASP A 67 -7.05 -12.84 12.78
CA ASP A 67 -7.99 -11.77 12.45
C ASP A 67 -7.50 -10.94 11.27
N ASP A 68 -8.28 -10.95 10.18
CA ASP A 68 -8.00 -10.26 8.93
C ASP A 68 -8.88 -9.00 8.76
N ARG A 69 -9.50 -8.49 9.83
CA ARG A 69 -10.22 -7.21 9.78
C ARG A 69 -9.26 -6.03 9.63
N LEU A 70 -9.47 -5.25 8.59
CA LEU A 70 -8.76 -4.01 8.34
C LEU A 70 -9.40 -2.84 9.10
N ASP A 71 -8.59 -1.81 9.37
CA ASP A 71 -9.10 -0.55 9.90
C ASP A 71 -10.08 0.10 8.90
N PRO A 72 -11.31 0.46 9.31
CA PRO A 72 -12.30 1.04 8.40
C PRO A 72 -11.84 2.34 7.71
N GLY A 73 -11.06 3.16 8.40
CA GLY A 73 -10.53 4.40 7.82
C GLY A 73 -9.51 4.12 6.72
N LEU A 74 -8.69 3.08 6.87
CA LEU A 74 -7.82 2.59 5.80
C LEU A 74 -8.63 2.03 4.63
N VAL A 75 -9.68 1.25 4.90
CA VAL A 75 -10.56 0.71 3.86
C VAL A 75 -11.15 1.85 3.02
N ASP A 76 -11.73 2.87 3.65
CA ASP A 76 -12.32 4.01 2.97
C ASP A 76 -11.28 4.81 2.16
N ARG A 77 -10.12 5.11 2.78
CA ARG A 77 -9.05 5.88 2.15
C ARG A 77 -8.48 5.21 0.91
N ILE A 78 -8.24 3.90 0.99
CA ILE A 78 -7.67 3.11 -0.10
C ILE A 78 -8.72 2.89 -1.19
N THR A 79 -9.98 2.65 -0.83
CA THR A 79 -11.09 2.54 -1.80
C THR A 79 -11.19 3.82 -2.64
N ALA A 80 -11.19 4.99 -2.00
CA ALA A 80 -11.21 6.27 -2.71
C ALA A 80 -9.98 6.47 -3.62
N MET A 81 -8.80 6.05 -3.16
CA MET A 81 -7.58 6.10 -3.98
C MET A 81 -7.71 5.22 -5.22
N LEU A 82 -8.08 3.94 -5.05
CA LEU A 82 -8.16 2.96 -6.12
C LEU A 82 -9.28 3.28 -7.11
N ALA A 83 -10.40 3.85 -6.68
CA ALA A 83 -11.48 4.25 -7.57
C ALA A 83 -11.02 5.15 -8.73
N THR A 84 -9.96 5.94 -8.52
CA THR A 84 -9.40 6.84 -9.54
C THR A 84 -8.24 6.25 -10.34
N ARG A 85 -7.63 5.15 -9.87
CA ARG A 85 -6.32 4.67 -10.36
C ARG A 85 -6.31 3.20 -10.78
N ILE A 86 -7.28 2.40 -10.33
CA ILE A 86 -7.23 0.93 -10.41
C ILE A 86 -7.04 0.42 -11.85
N GLU A 87 -7.67 1.05 -12.83
CA GLU A 87 -7.54 0.65 -14.23
C GLU A 87 -6.12 0.84 -14.78
N SER A 88 -5.41 1.88 -14.34
CA SER A 88 -3.99 2.09 -14.69
C SER A 88 -3.04 1.13 -13.98
N MET A 89 -3.54 0.44 -12.94
CA MET A 89 -2.80 -0.48 -12.10
C MET A 89 -3.14 -1.95 -12.40
N ARG A 90 -3.90 -2.24 -13.46
CA ARG A 90 -4.15 -3.61 -13.89
C ARG A 90 -2.90 -4.19 -14.54
N GLY A 91 -2.47 -5.36 -14.10
CA GLY A 91 -1.39 -6.09 -14.75
C GLY A 91 -0.55 -6.96 -13.81
N PRO A 92 0.44 -7.68 -14.37
CA PRO A 92 1.33 -8.53 -13.60
C PRO A 92 2.02 -7.71 -12.50
N MET A 93 2.12 -8.28 -11.30
CA MET A 93 2.72 -7.65 -10.10
C MET A 93 1.94 -6.49 -9.48
N LEU A 94 0.75 -6.14 -9.98
CA LEU A 94 -0.13 -5.12 -9.39
C LEU A 94 -1.48 -5.75 -9.03
N PHE A 95 -2.58 -5.31 -9.66
CA PHE A 95 -3.92 -5.84 -9.40
C PHE A 95 -4.46 -6.66 -10.57
N GLU A 96 -5.06 -7.81 -10.23
CA GLU A 96 -5.86 -8.60 -11.18
C GLU A 96 -7.23 -7.95 -11.42
N SER A 97 -8.03 -8.50 -12.33
CA SER A 97 -9.41 -8.06 -12.56
C SER A 97 -10.24 -8.13 -11.29
N ALA A 98 -11.21 -7.23 -11.15
CA ALA A 98 -12.13 -7.26 -10.02
C ALA A 98 -12.91 -8.58 -9.97
N VAL A 99 -13.20 -9.05 -8.76
CA VAL A 99 -13.99 -10.27 -8.51
C VAL A 99 -15.43 -9.89 -8.17
N GLU A 100 -16.40 -10.68 -8.65
CA GLU A 100 -17.81 -10.52 -8.31
C GLU A 100 -18.07 -10.86 -6.83
N ILE A 101 -18.86 -10.04 -6.16
CA ILE A 101 -19.24 -10.19 -4.76
C ILE A 101 -20.74 -9.97 -4.60
N GLY A 102 -21.34 -10.57 -3.56
CA GLY A 102 -22.77 -10.46 -3.32
C GLY A 102 -23.21 -9.08 -2.85
N ASP A 103 -24.48 -8.74 -3.07
CA ASP A 103 -25.09 -7.42 -2.77
C ASP A 103 -25.01 -6.98 -1.29
N GLY A 104 -24.68 -7.90 -0.38
CA GLY A 104 -24.53 -7.64 1.07
C GLY A 104 -23.09 -7.59 1.56
N ALA A 105 -22.11 -7.55 0.64
CA ALA A 105 -20.69 -7.48 0.98
C ALA A 105 -20.37 -6.19 1.75
N ASP A 106 -19.45 -6.28 2.72
CA ASP A 106 -19.01 -5.11 3.48
C ASP A 106 -17.92 -4.32 2.72
N ALA A 107 -17.57 -3.14 3.24
CA ALA A 107 -16.63 -2.23 2.59
C ALA A 107 -15.25 -2.86 2.35
N GLN A 108 -14.79 -3.74 3.27
CA GLN A 108 -13.53 -4.46 3.11
C GLN A 108 -13.62 -5.46 1.96
N ALA A 109 -14.71 -6.24 1.90
CA ALA A 109 -14.94 -7.17 0.79
C ALA A 109 -15.00 -6.43 -0.57
N HIS A 110 -15.63 -5.27 -0.63
CA HIS A 110 -15.62 -4.40 -1.83
C HIS A 110 -14.20 -3.95 -2.21
N LEU A 111 -13.41 -3.47 -1.25
CA LEU A 111 -12.01 -3.08 -1.50
C LEU A 111 -11.18 -4.26 -2.03
N LEU A 112 -11.28 -5.42 -1.37
CA LEU A 112 -10.52 -6.62 -1.75
C LEU A 112 -10.92 -7.10 -3.14
N ALA A 113 -12.21 -7.14 -3.42
CA ALA A 113 -12.76 -7.47 -4.73
C ALA A 113 -12.20 -6.56 -5.83
N LEU A 114 -12.10 -5.25 -5.59
CA LEU A 114 -11.50 -4.30 -6.54
C LEU A 114 -10.04 -4.64 -6.87
N THR A 115 -9.30 -5.25 -5.94
CA THR A 115 -7.90 -5.66 -6.11
C THR A 115 -7.71 -7.07 -6.70
N GLY A 116 -8.80 -7.75 -7.02
CA GLY A 116 -8.78 -9.13 -7.52
C GLY A 116 -8.74 -10.21 -6.43
N ARG A 117 -8.94 -9.82 -5.16
CA ARG A 117 -8.95 -10.76 -4.02
C ARG A 117 -10.37 -11.22 -3.74
N SER A 118 -10.51 -12.52 -3.45
CA SER A 118 -11.74 -13.10 -2.95
C SER A 118 -11.67 -13.21 -1.43
N ALA A 119 -12.54 -12.47 -0.75
CA ALA A 119 -12.72 -12.50 0.70
C ALA A 119 -13.80 -13.51 1.11
#